data_AF-A0A1V4ERG2-F1
#
_entry.id   AF-A0A1V4ERG2-F1
#
_cell.length_a   1.000
_cell.length_b   1.000
_cell.length_c   1.000
_cell.angle_alpha   90.00
_cell.angle_beta   90.00
_cell.angle_gamma   90.00
#
_symmetry.space_group_name_H-M   'P 1'
#
loop_
_entity.id
_entity.type
_entity.pdbx_description
1 polymer ?
#
loop_
_entity_poly.entity_id
_entity_poly.type
_entity_poly.pdbx_seq_one_letter_code
_entity_poly.pdbx_strand_id
1 'polypeptide(L)'
;MATSIKETNNEVFARLLEHIPEQFQHLVVNDDDDPRRIFATDEEQELLKHSKVDDIMMTLPNKPVVKIRYKSLTQTRFFVVIPEHPYESITPFIGNTASRNDAQASTNGVLLSNNAGLLTLLWAQVKELPVHTHKGDELIDEVFGVKGLLEVDKIKKHFMDCDIWEVDKDIFEKNPFSLYGAWLTHYSENLSISFSDDTLVLYRRMFEQSFGEFTGEPLFRSLTATHFSHSFLEIYRCIERLYSIPFIKELLKVTNSNIKNSQFAVELEKQLSWRPKEEDALIKLIRMLDDTELLLNLKKELGIADTASEEKLEYQKIRNIIHSTLGSADLLGQSLEKEQAATVHIRDEDSEDSAQGQLIDALADTLTESIRNIIPGSSKLNPDSLPRAVGKAIYQLRNSIAHWRPSGDSSQQPDNWEAVLFLINQLVFQLYKLFEEDIAAELSS
;
A
#
# COMPACT_ATOMS: atom_id res chain seq x y z
N MET A 1 14.16 -18.11 23.70
CA MET A 1 15.18 -18.06 24.77
C MET A 1 15.86 -16.72 24.66
N ALA A 2 16.16 -16.05 25.78
CA ALA A 2 16.97 -14.83 25.73
C ALA A 2 18.36 -15.21 25.25
N THR A 3 18.84 -14.58 24.18
CA THR A 3 20.20 -14.80 23.68
C THR A 3 21.18 -14.20 24.68
N SER A 4 22.25 -14.89 25.00
CA SER A 4 23.27 -14.32 25.88
C SER A 4 23.98 -13.16 25.17
N ILE A 5 24.14 -12.01 25.82
CA ILE A 5 24.91 -10.87 25.29
C ILE A 5 26.29 -11.33 24.77
N LYS A 6 26.91 -12.27 25.49
CA LYS A 6 28.21 -12.85 25.10
C LYS A 6 28.13 -13.58 23.77
N GLU A 7 27.09 -14.39 23.56
CA GLU A 7 26.87 -15.12 22.30
C GLU A 7 26.64 -14.15 21.14
N THR A 8 25.82 -13.11 21.34
CA THR A 8 25.56 -12.11 20.31
C THR A 8 26.83 -11.36 19.91
N ASN A 9 27.64 -10.93 20.88
CA ASN A 9 28.93 -10.29 20.61
C ASN A 9 29.87 -11.21 19.82
N ASN A 10 29.98 -12.47 20.25
CA ASN A 10 30.82 -13.46 19.58
C ASN A 10 30.44 -13.64 18.11
N GLU A 11 29.13 -13.67 17.80
CA GLU A 11 28.65 -13.77 16.42
C GLU A 11 29.02 -12.55 15.57
N VAL A 12 28.91 -11.34 16.12
CA VAL A 12 29.34 -10.11 15.40
C VAL A 12 30.82 -10.18 15.04
N PHE A 13 31.68 -10.53 16.01
CA PHE A 13 33.12 -10.62 15.76
C PHE A 13 33.48 -11.80 14.84
N ALA A 14 32.77 -12.92 14.92
CA ALA A 14 32.94 -14.04 13.99
C ALA A 14 32.65 -13.61 12.55
N ARG A 15 31.54 -12.90 12.32
CA ARG A 15 31.21 -12.34 11.00
C ARG A 15 32.25 -11.36 10.49
N LEU A 16 32.77 -10.48 11.34
CA LEU A 16 33.86 -9.57 10.94
C LEU A 16 35.13 -10.35 10.56
N LEU A 17 35.46 -11.40 11.31
CA LEU A 17 36.63 -12.25 11.06
C LEU A 17 36.56 -12.97 9.71
N GLU A 18 35.37 -13.39 9.27
CA GLU A 18 35.16 -13.98 7.93
C GLU A 18 35.56 -13.05 6.77
N HIS A 19 35.60 -11.74 7.02
CA HIS A 19 35.95 -10.72 6.03
C HIS A 19 37.42 -10.30 6.11
N ILE A 20 38.20 -10.87 7.04
CA ILE A 20 39.65 -10.70 7.10
C ILE A 20 40.30 -11.73 6.16
N PRO A 21 41.17 -11.28 5.21
CA PRO A 21 41.90 -12.21 4.36
C PRO A 21 42.65 -13.26 5.17
N GLU A 22 42.62 -14.53 4.73
CA GLU A 22 43.22 -15.67 5.46
C GLU A 22 44.66 -15.40 5.91
N GLN A 23 45.44 -14.73 5.07
CA GLN A 23 46.83 -14.36 5.36
C GLN A 23 47.00 -13.48 6.61
N PHE A 24 45.97 -12.79 7.07
CA PHE A 24 45.99 -11.93 8.26
C PHE A 24 45.25 -12.52 9.46
N GLN A 25 44.54 -13.64 9.31
CA GLN A 25 43.78 -14.23 10.42
C GLN A 25 44.67 -14.64 11.60
N HIS A 26 45.94 -14.98 11.35
CA HIS A 26 46.91 -15.29 12.40
C HIS A 26 47.27 -14.09 13.30
N LEU A 27 46.98 -12.86 12.86
CA LEU A 27 47.16 -11.65 13.66
C LEU A 27 46.00 -11.42 14.64
N VAL A 28 44.88 -12.13 14.44
CA VAL A 28 43.70 -12.04 15.30
C VAL A 28 43.90 -12.98 16.50
N VAL A 29 44.39 -12.44 17.61
CA VAL A 29 44.46 -13.17 18.87
C VAL A 29 43.06 -13.22 19.49
N ASN A 30 42.50 -14.42 19.63
CA ASN A 30 41.33 -14.64 20.50
C ASN A 30 41.83 -14.88 21.91
N ASP A 31 41.59 -13.92 22.79
CA ASP A 31 41.90 -14.01 24.20
C ASP A 31 40.67 -14.62 24.89
N ASP A 32 40.70 -15.94 25.15
CA ASP A 32 39.58 -16.66 25.77
C ASP A 32 39.25 -16.12 27.18
N ASP A 33 40.25 -15.54 27.85
CA ASP A 33 40.14 -14.99 29.20
C ASP A 33 39.51 -13.59 29.21
N ASP A 34 39.63 -12.83 28.11
CA ASP A 34 39.05 -11.48 27.96
C ASP A 34 38.41 -11.29 26.57
N PRO A 35 37.20 -11.87 26.36
CA PRO A 35 36.53 -11.79 25.07
C PRO A 35 36.17 -10.34 24.75
N ARG A 36 36.37 -9.95 23.48
CA ARG A 36 35.97 -8.64 22.96
C ARG A 36 34.48 -8.41 23.15
N ARG A 37 34.11 -7.19 23.55
CA ARG A 37 32.71 -6.79 23.78
C ARG A 37 32.46 -5.41 23.21
N ILE A 38 31.27 -5.22 22.67
CA ILE A 38 30.75 -3.92 22.26
C ILE A 38 30.22 -3.22 23.51
N PHE A 39 30.67 -1.99 23.75
CA PHE A 39 30.15 -1.15 24.81
C PHE A 39 28.69 -0.83 24.55
N ALA A 40 27.86 -1.03 25.57
CA ALA A 40 26.46 -0.68 25.59
C ALA A 40 26.10 -0.22 27.00
N THR A 41 25.31 0.85 27.08
CA THR A 41 24.70 1.33 28.32
C THR A 41 23.77 0.27 28.93
N ASP A 42 23.39 0.43 30.19
CA ASP A 42 22.50 -0.52 30.88
C ASP A 42 21.15 -0.67 30.14
N GLU A 43 20.61 0.44 29.61
CA GLU A 43 19.38 0.43 28.81
C GLU A 43 19.55 -0.36 27.51
N GLU A 44 20.65 -0.14 26.79
CA GLU A 44 20.95 -0.84 25.54
C GLU A 44 21.22 -2.33 25.76
N GLN A 45 21.90 -2.69 26.85
CA GLN A 45 22.06 -4.08 27.26
C GLN A 45 20.71 -4.73 27.55
N GLU A 46 19.80 -4.00 28.18
CA GLU A 46 18.46 -4.50 28.46
C GLU A 46 17.64 -4.67 27.17
N LEU A 47 17.72 -3.72 26.25
CA LEU A 47 17.16 -3.86 24.90
C LEU A 47 17.71 -5.11 24.21
N LEU A 48 19.02 -5.31 24.21
CA LEU A 48 19.67 -6.47 23.59
C LEU A 48 19.19 -7.81 24.18
N LYS A 49 19.05 -7.92 25.51
CA LYS A 49 18.60 -9.16 26.18
C LYS A 49 17.17 -9.56 25.83
N HIS A 50 16.30 -8.57 25.63
CA HIS A 50 14.85 -8.77 25.53
C HIS A 50 14.29 -8.51 24.13
N SER A 51 15.13 -8.12 23.19
CA SER A 51 14.78 -7.94 21.78
C SER A 51 14.97 -9.23 20.99
N LYS A 52 14.10 -9.43 20.00
CA LYS A 52 14.15 -10.54 19.07
C LYS A 52 13.87 -10.03 17.66
N VAL A 53 14.67 -10.47 16.69
CA VAL A 53 14.32 -10.30 15.27
C VAL A 53 13.11 -11.19 14.97
N ASP A 54 12.01 -10.56 14.60
CA ASP A 54 10.74 -11.24 14.30
C ASP A 54 10.60 -11.55 12.81
N ASP A 55 11.08 -10.65 11.94
CA ASP A 55 10.97 -10.79 10.49
C ASP A 55 12.16 -10.10 9.80
N ILE A 56 12.61 -10.69 8.69
CA ILE A 56 13.65 -10.18 7.81
C ILE A 56 13.13 -10.35 6.39
N MET A 57 12.91 -9.25 5.68
CA MET A 57 12.43 -9.31 4.30
C MET A 57 13.32 -8.50 3.37
N MET A 58 13.77 -9.15 2.29
CA MET A 58 14.52 -8.50 1.23
C MET A 58 13.56 -7.74 0.31
N THR A 59 13.60 -6.41 0.37
CA THR A 59 12.76 -5.55 -0.48
C THR A 59 13.42 -5.22 -1.81
N LEU A 60 14.74 -5.00 -1.79
CA LEU A 60 15.64 -4.90 -2.95
C LEU A 60 16.88 -5.77 -2.69
N PRO A 61 17.71 -6.06 -3.72
CA PRO A 61 18.98 -6.74 -3.51
C PRO A 61 19.82 -6.05 -2.43
N ASN A 62 20.20 -6.80 -1.39
CA ASN A 62 20.97 -6.32 -0.24
C ASN A 62 20.28 -5.23 0.60
N LYS A 63 18.94 -5.09 0.51
CA LYS A 63 18.16 -4.15 1.31
C LYS A 63 17.15 -4.91 2.19
N PRO A 64 17.61 -5.56 3.28
CA PRO A 64 16.73 -6.19 4.25
C PRO A 64 16.01 -5.13 5.08
N VAL A 65 14.69 -5.19 5.13
CA VAL A 65 13.90 -4.53 6.17
C VAL A 65 13.75 -5.51 7.31
N VAL A 66 14.14 -5.09 8.51
CA VAL A 66 14.15 -5.98 9.69
C VAL A 66 13.16 -5.48 10.72
N LYS A 67 12.38 -6.38 11.28
CA LYS A 67 11.44 -6.10 12.36
C LYS A 67 11.99 -6.68 13.66
N ILE A 68 12.17 -5.84 14.66
CA ILE A 68 12.66 -6.23 15.98
C ILE A 68 11.56 -5.96 17.02
N ARG A 69 11.20 -6.97 17.80
CA ARG A 69 10.27 -6.83 18.91
C ARG A 69 11.02 -6.96 20.22
N TYR A 70 10.85 -5.98 21.09
CA TYR A 70 11.33 -6.01 22.47
C TYR A 70 10.18 -6.35 23.42
N LYS A 71 10.39 -7.33 24.30
CA LYS A 71 9.40 -7.73 25.29
C LYS A 71 10.03 -7.85 26.68
N SER A 72 9.68 -6.91 27.55
CA SER A 72 9.99 -6.95 28.99
C SER A 72 8.77 -7.39 29.79
N LEU A 73 8.90 -7.42 31.12
CA LEU A 73 7.78 -7.70 32.03
C LEU A 73 6.71 -6.60 32.03
N THR A 74 7.09 -5.35 31.71
CA THR A 74 6.24 -4.17 31.89
C THR A 74 5.84 -3.50 30.59
N GLN A 75 6.62 -3.69 29.52
CA GLN A 75 6.43 -3.00 28.24
C GLN A 75 6.82 -3.88 27.05
N THR A 76 6.15 -3.63 25.93
CA THR A 76 6.50 -4.15 24.60
C THR A 76 6.83 -2.96 23.70
N ARG A 77 7.97 -3.01 23.01
CA ARG A 77 8.43 -1.97 22.07
C ARG A 77 8.67 -2.62 20.71
N PHE A 78 8.52 -1.84 19.65
CA PHE A 78 8.64 -2.32 18.27
C PHE A 78 9.64 -1.45 17.52
N PHE A 79 10.55 -2.10 16.80
CA PHE A 79 11.54 -1.40 15.99
C PHE A 79 11.54 -1.92 14.57
N VAL A 80 11.71 -1.01 13.63
CA VAL A 80 11.90 -1.30 12.21
C VAL A 80 13.28 -0.81 11.81
N VAL A 81 14.04 -1.67 11.15
CA VAL A 81 15.38 -1.36 10.64
C VAL A 81 15.32 -1.17 9.13
N ILE A 82 15.85 -0.06 8.64
CA ILE A 82 15.94 0.27 7.21
C ILE A 82 17.42 0.40 6.82
N PRO A 83 17.87 -0.28 5.76
CA PRO A 83 19.28 -0.41 5.39
C PRO A 83 19.83 0.80 4.61
N GLU A 84 19.53 2.01 5.09
CA GLU A 84 19.99 3.30 4.55
C GLU A 84 20.13 4.32 5.68
N HIS A 85 21.07 5.26 5.52
CA HIS A 85 21.23 6.39 6.44
C HIS A 85 20.31 7.54 6.00
N PRO A 86 19.61 8.21 6.93
CA PRO A 86 18.72 9.30 6.62
C PRO A 86 19.58 10.54 6.38
N TYR A 87 19.16 11.38 5.46
CA TYR A 87 19.57 12.79 5.50
C TYR A 87 18.87 13.40 6.72
N GLU A 88 19.65 14.03 7.60
CA GLU A 88 19.23 14.45 8.94
C GLU A 88 17.82 15.09 8.95
N SER A 89 16.97 14.67 9.92
CA SER A 89 15.72 15.33 10.40
C SER A 89 14.33 14.89 9.92
N ILE A 90 14.15 13.82 9.14
CA ILE A 90 12.81 13.42 8.65
C ILE A 90 12.27 12.22 9.44
N THR A 91 11.06 12.34 10.02
CA THR A 91 10.29 11.20 10.58
C THR A 91 9.48 10.53 9.45
N PRO A 92 9.82 9.30 9.03
CA PRO A 92 9.27 8.69 7.81
C PRO A 92 7.86 8.10 7.98
N PHE A 93 7.38 7.96 9.21
CA PHE A 93 6.10 7.32 9.50
C PHE A 93 5.18 8.29 10.22
N ILE A 94 4.11 8.71 9.55
CA ILE A 94 3.07 9.52 10.17
C ILE A 94 2.10 8.55 10.84
N GLY A 95 2.22 8.35 12.14
CA GLY A 95 1.23 7.59 12.91
C GLY A 95 -0.17 8.21 12.77
N ASN A 96 -1.21 7.40 12.98
CA ASN A 96 -2.63 7.81 12.87
C ASN A 96 -3.08 8.91 13.87
N THR A 97 -2.18 9.48 14.67
CA THR A 97 -2.47 10.46 15.71
C THR A 97 -2.63 11.91 15.20
N ALA A 98 -2.64 12.15 13.88
CA ALA A 98 -2.93 13.46 13.30
C ALA A 98 -4.37 13.98 13.52
N SER A 99 -5.21 13.28 14.29
CA SER A 99 -6.45 13.83 14.84
C SER A 99 -6.17 14.77 16.01
N ARG A 100 -5.84 16.03 15.68
CA ARG A 100 -6.17 17.29 16.39
C ARG A 100 -6.15 17.26 17.95
N ASN A 101 -5.14 17.94 18.49
CA ASN A 101 -5.11 18.75 19.74
C ASN A 101 -4.31 18.22 20.95
N ASP A 102 -3.87 16.97 20.98
CA ASP A 102 -3.00 16.52 22.07
C ASP A 102 -1.53 16.76 21.74
N ALA A 103 -1.03 17.92 22.18
CA ALA A 103 0.38 18.32 22.12
C ALA A 103 1.28 17.52 23.09
N GLN A 104 0.88 16.30 23.48
CA GLN A 104 1.72 15.37 24.21
C GLN A 104 2.27 14.32 23.23
N ALA A 105 3.44 14.67 22.66
CA ALA A 105 4.49 13.77 22.20
C ALA A 105 4.04 12.33 21.88
N SER A 106 3.29 12.12 20.79
CA SER A 106 3.24 10.78 20.21
C SER A 106 4.60 10.54 19.57
N THR A 107 5.28 9.48 20.02
CA THR A 107 6.59 9.02 19.57
C THR A 107 6.50 8.41 18.17
N ASN A 108 6.01 9.18 17.19
CA ASN A 108 5.90 8.71 15.81
C ASN A 108 7.30 8.67 15.19
N GLY A 109 8.03 7.58 15.44
CA GLY A 109 9.37 7.34 14.93
C GLY A 109 10.47 8.01 15.75
N VAL A 110 10.95 7.37 16.83
CA VAL A 110 12.22 7.79 17.47
C VAL A 110 13.36 7.09 16.75
N LEU A 111 14.25 7.88 16.14
CA LEU A 111 15.45 7.37 15.50
C LEU A 111 16.49 6.97 16.55
N LEU A 112 16.91 5.71 16.52
CA LEU A 112 17.87 5.07 17.43
C LEU A 112 19.10 4.56 16.67
N SER A 113 19.56 5.30 15.65
CA SER A 113 20.61 4.88 14.69
C SER A 113 21.98 4.56 15.30
N ASN A 114 22.21 4.88 16.58
CA ASN A 114 23.43 4.58 17.33
C ASN A 114 23.20 3.69 18.56
N ASN A 115 22.04 3.02 18.67
CA ASN A 115 21.77 2.13 19.81
C ASN A 115 22.64 0.87 19.71
N ALA A 116 23.66 0.78 20.55
CA ALA A 116 24.66 -0.29 20.49
C ALA A 116 24.06 -1.68 20.72
N GLY A 117 23.05 -1.79 21.58
CA GLY A 117 22.36 -3.04 21.87
C GLY A 117 21.61 -3.59 20.65
N LEU A 118 20.79 -2.74 20.01
CA LEU A 118 20.02 -3.12 18.83
C LEU A 118 20.92 -3.35 17.61
N LEU A 119 21.97 -2.55 17.41
CA LEU A 119 22.97 -2.76 16.35
C LEU A 119 23.71 -4.09 16.53
N THR A 120 24.14 -4.40 17.77
CA THR A 120 24.79 -5.68 18.08
C THR A 120 23.87 -6.87 17.77
N LEU A 121 22.59 -6.77 18.16
CA LEU A 121 21.58 -7.78 17.82
C LEU A 121 21.44 -7.96 16.31
N LEU A 122 21.31 -6.84 15.60
CA LEU A 122 21.12 -6.78 14.15
C LEU A 122 22.30 -7.41 13.41
N TRP A 123 23.53 -7.00 13.73
CA TRP A 123 24.76 -7.52 13.14
C TRP A 123 25.02 -8.98 13.52
N ALA A 124 24.49 -9.49 14.62
CA ALA A 124 24.60 -10.91 14.92
C ALA A 124 23.58 -11.75 14.13
N GLN A 125 22.33 -11.29 14.03
CA GLN A 125 21.22 -12.14 13.56
C GLN A 125 20.90 -11.99 12.06
N VAL A 126 21.22 -10.86 11.43
CA VAL A 126 20.82 -10.59 10.03
C VAL A 126 22.01 -10.77 9.10
N LYS A 127 22.19 -11.99 8.60
CA LYS A 127 23.34 -12.39 7.76
C LYS A 127 23.36 -11.68 6.42
N GLU A 128 22.20 -11.25 5.95
CA GLU A 128 21.97 -10.52 4.70
C GLU A 128 22.53 -9.09 4.73
N LEU A 129 22.84 -8.55 5.91
CA LEU A 129 23.50 -7.24 6.01
C LEU A 129 24.93 -7.33 5.48
N PRO A 130 25.28 -6.59 4.43
CA PRO A 130 26.63 -6.59 3.88
C PRO A 130 27.63 -6.06 4.91
N VAL A 131 28.81 -6.70 4.93
CA VAL A 131 30.02 -6.17 5.57
C VAL A 131 30.84 -5.47 4.51
N HIS A 132 31.37 -4.29 4.82
CA HIS A 132 32.21 -3.52 3.91
C HIS A 132 33.58 -4.19 3.74
N THR A 133 33.76 -4.92 2.63
CA THR A 133 34.93 -5.76 2.33
C THR A 133 36.25 -5.00 2.07
N HIS A 134 36.21 -3.70 1.81
CA HIS A 134 37.39 -2.92 1.38
C HIS A 134 38.25 -2.39 2.53
N LYS A 135 38.02 -2.84 3.78
CA LYS A 135 38.64 -2.27 5.00
C LYS A 135 39.38 -3.31 5.85
N GLY A 136 40.03 -4.30 5.24
CA GLY A 136 40.69 -5.40 5.96
C GLY A 136 41.74 -4.93 6.97
N ASP A 137 42.66 -4.05 6.55
CA ASP A 137 43.72 -3.51 7.43
C ASP A 137 43.13 -2.64 8.54
N GLU A 138 42.17 -1.76 8.22
CA GLU A 138 41.46 -0.95 9.21
C GLU A 138 40.70 -1.81 10.23
N LEU A 139 40.10 -2.93 9.79
CA LEU A 139 39.38 -3.85 10.67
C LEU A 139 40.32 -4.52 11.65
N ILE A 140 41.53 -4.87 11.21
CA ILE A 140 42.57 -5.38 12.10
C ILE A 140 42.96 -4.30 13.10
N ASP A 141 43.29 -3.09 12.66
CA ASP A 141 43.81 -2.04 13.54
C ASP A 141 42.77 -1.51 14.54
N GLU A 142 41.52 -1.28 14.11
CA GLU A 142 40.49 -0.67 14.95
C GLU A 142 39.66 -1.66 15.74
N VAL A 143 39.50 -2.90 15.26
CA VAL A 143 38.64 -3.90 15.91
C VAL A 143 39.45 -5.01 16.56
N PHE A 144 40.33 -5.69 15.82
CA PHE A 144 41.02 -6.87 16.34
C PHE A 144 42.33 -6.57 17.08
N GLY A 145 42.96 -5.43 16.81
CA GLY A 145 44.16 -4.94 17.50
C GLY A 145 43.86 -4.28 18.84
N VAL A 146 42.58 -3.96 19.10
CA VAL A 146 42.10 -3.42 20.37
C VAL A 146 41.64 -4.56 21.28
N LYS A 147 42.11 -4.56 22.53
CA LYS A 147 41.67 -5.50 23.57
C LYS A 147 40.49 -4.95 24.37
N GLY A 148 39.62 -5.85 24.82
CA GLY A 148 38.53 -5.53 25.75
C GLY A 148 37.31 -4.90 25.08
N LEU A 149 36.93 -3.72 25.57
CA LEU A 149 35.68 -3.04 25.26
C LEU A 149 35.82 -2.09 24.05
N LEU A 150 34.97 -2.26 23.04
CA LEU A 150 34.96 -1.46 21.82
C LEU A 150 33.73 -0.56 21.73
N GLU A 151 33.93 0.68 21.29
CA GLU A 151 32.83 1.59 20.97
C GLU A 151 32.10 1.14 19.70
N VAL A 152 30.77 1.30 19.69
CA VAL A 152 29.91 0.88 18.57
C VAL A 152 30.30 1.55 17.25
N ASP A 153 30.71 2.82 17.27
CA ASP A 153 31.04 3.58 16.05
C ASP A 153 32.23 2.99 15.29
N LYS A 154 33.21 2.41 16.00
CA LYS A 154 34.36 1.72 15.39
C LYS A 154 33.95 0.47 14.63
N ILE A 155 32.87 -0.19 15.05
CA ILE A 155 32.36 -1.40 14.43
C ILE A 155 31.36 -1.05 13.33
N LYS A 156 30.52 -0.05 13.57
CA LYS A 156 29.46 0.41 12.67
C LYS A 156 29.99 0.68 11.26
N LYS A 157 31.15 1.33 11.12
CA LYS A 157 31.78 1.64 9.82
C LYS A 157 32.13 0.44 8.93
N HIS A 158 32.06 -0.77 9.48
CA HIS A 158 32.34 -2.03 8.79
C HIS A 158 31.07 -2.77 8.37
N PHE A 159 29.90 -2.37 8.86
CA PHE A 159 28.62 -2.90 8.43
C PHE A 159 27.88 -1.87 7.58
N MET A 160 26.95 -2.32 6.75
CA MET A 160 26.04 -1.42 6.05
C MET A 160 25.31 -0.51 7.04
N ASP A 161 25.27 0.79 6.72
CA ASP A 161 24.51 1.76 7.49
C ASP A 161 23.03 1.39 7.55
N CYS A 162 22.48 1.42 8.75
CA CYS A 162 21.09 1.09 9.02
C CYS A 162 20.49 2.11 9.97
N ASP A 163 19.26 2.51 9.67
CA ASP A 163 18.39 3.19 10.59
C ASP A 163 17.61 2.22 11.45
N ILE A 164 17.42 2.59 12.71
CA ILE A 164 16.57 1.86 13.64
C ILE A 164 15.50 2.82 14.13
N TRP A 165 14.26 2.58 13.72
CA TRP A 165 13.11 3.40 14.09
C TRP A 165 12.29 2.68 15.14
N GLU A 166 12.09 3.29 16.31
CA GLU A 166 11.03 2.86 17.22
C GLU A 166 9.66 3.32 16.69
N VAL A 167 8.74 2.37 16.50
CA VAL A 167 7.44 2.60 15.87
C VAL A 167 6.30 2.02 16.69
N ASP A 168 5.08 2.48 16.41
CA ASP A 168 3.88 1.89 16.97
C ASP A 168 3.63 0.48 16.41
N LYS A 169 2.84 -0.30 17.15
CA LYS A 169 2.45 -1.67 16.77
C LYS A 169 1.80 -1.71 15.38
N ASP A 170 0.92 -0.78 15.07
CA ASP A 170 0.19 -0.74 13.80
C ASP A 170 1.14 -0.54 12.61
N ILE A 171 2.18 0.27 12.78
CA ILE A 171 3.23 0.45 11.77
C ILE A 171 4.07 -0.82 11.69
N PHE A 172 4.50 -1.38 12.83
CA PHE A 172 5.28 -2.60 12.88
C PHE A 172 4.60 -3.79 12.18
N GLU A 173 3.27 -3.88 12.23
CA GLU A 173 2.51 -4.95 11.59
C GLU A 173 2.41 -4.79 10.06
N LYS A 174 2.67 -3.60 9.49
CA LYS A 174 2.64 -3.39 8.04
C LYS A 174 3.65 -4.24 7.28
N ASN A 175 3.31 -4.61 6.06
CA ASN A 175 4.22 -5.30 5.14
C ASN A 175 5.55 -4.50 4.99
N PRO A 176 6.73 -5.16 5.04
CA PRO A 176 8.03 -4.54 4.80
C PRO A 176 8.14 -3.67 3.53
N PHE A 177 7.48 -4.03 2.43
CA PHE A 177 7.43 -3.20 1.22
C PHE A 177 6.76 -1.84 1.49
N SER A 178 5.73 -1.81 2.32
CA SER A 178 5.03 -0.58 2.69
C SER A 178 5.87 0.28 3.62
N LEU A 179 6.61 -0.35 4.54
CA LEU A 179 7.53 0.36 5.44
C LEU A 179 8.64 1.06 4.67
N TYR A 180 9.34 0.32 3.80
CA TYR A 180 10.44 0.89 3.03
C TYR A 180 9.96 1.80 1.90
N GLY A 181 8.83 1.48 1.27
CA GLY A 181 8.19 2.34 0.28
C GLY A 181 7.81 3.70 0.86
N ALA A 182 7.18 3.73 2.05
CA ALA A 182 6.85 4.97 2.74
C ALA A 182 8.12 5.79 3.03
N TRP A 183 9.18 5.15 3.54
CA TRP A 183 10.47 5.79 3.77
C TRP A 183 11.06 6.39 2.49
N LEU A 184 11.08 5.64 1.38
CA LEU A 184 11.62 6.10 0.08
C LEU A 184 10.89 7.33 -0.46
N THR A 185 9.61 7.54 -0.14
CA THR A 185 8.89 8.75 -0.59
C THR A 185 9.45 10.06 -0.01
N HIS A 186 10.32 9.99 0.99
CA HIS A 186 11.03 11.16 1.54
C HIS A 186 12.37 11.44 0.85
N TYR A 187 12.87 10.49 0.06
CA TYR A 187 14.21 10.53 -0.55
C TYR A 187 14.08 10.36 -2.06
N SER A 188 13.45 11.35 -2.70
CA SER A 188 13.19 11.35 -4.15
C SER A 188 14.45 11.18 -5.00
N GLU A 189 15.61 11.58 -4.49
CA GLU A 189 16.93 11.43 -5.09
C GLU A 189 17.38 9.97 -5.22
N ASN A 190 16.83 9.07 -4.40
CA ASN A 190 17.10 7.63 -4.47
C ASN A 190 16.19 6.92 -5.49
N LEU A 191 15.22 7.63 -6.09
CA LEU A 191 14.31 7.08 -7.08
C LEU A 191 14.85 7.26 -8.49
N SER A 192 14.65 6.25 -9.34
CA SER A 192 15.06 6.31 -10.75
C SER A 192 14.16 7.22 -11.58
N ILE A 193 12.90 7.40 -11.16
CA ILE A 193 11.92 8.27 -11.81
C ILE A 193 11.72 9.52 -10.94
N SER A 194 11.72 10.69 -11.57
CA SER A 194 11.41 11.96 -10.91
C SER A 194 9.90 12.15 -10.78
N PHE A 195 9.33 11.67 -9.67
CA PHE A 195 7.93 11.91 -9.32
C PHE A 195 7.74 13.33 -8.77
N SER A 196 6.53 13.91 -8.93
CA SER A 196 6.17 15.12 -8.20
C SER A 196 5.96 14.83 -6.71
N ASP A 197 6.07 15.87 -5.89
CA ASP A 197 5.79 15.79 -4.45
C ASP A 197 4.36 15.29 -4.18
N ASP A 198 3.38 15.73 -4.97
CA ASP A 198 1.99 15.30 -4.84
C ASP A 198 1.84 13.79 -5.10
N THR A 199 2.55 13.26 -6.09
CA THR A 199 2.60 11.82 -6.37
C THR A 199 3.25 11.05 -5.23
N LEU A 200 4.38 11.53 -4.68
CA LEU A 200 5.07 10.90 -3.55
C LEU A 200 4.22 10.91 -2.27
N VAL A 201 3.51 12.01 -2.00
CA VAL A 201 2.55 12.10 -0.89
C VAL A 201 1.44 11.06 -1.06
N LEU A 202 0.96 10.84 -2.28
CA LEU A 202 -0.08 9.85 -2.54
C LEU A 202 0.43 8.41 -2.33
N TYR A 203 1.62 8.06 -2.81
CA TYR A 203 2.27 6.78 -2.50
C TYR A 203 2.37 6.56 -0.99
N ARG A 204 2.88 7.56 -0.26
CA ARG A 204 3.03 7.48 1.20
C ARG A 204 1.70 7.18 1.88
N ARG A 205 0.65 7.94 1.53
CA ARG A 205 -0.70 7.73 2.06
C ARG A 205 -1.17 6.30 1.80
N MET A 206 -0.95 5.75 0.60
CA MET A 206 -1.34 4.38 0.26
C MET A 206 -0.59 3.33 1.08
N PHE A 207 0.73 3.49 1.30
CA PHE A 207 1.50 2.61 2.18
C PHE A 207 1.03 2.68 3.65
N GLU A 208 0.62 3.88 4.09
CA GLU A 208 0.16 4.15 5.45
C GLU A 208 -1.29 3.69 5.71
N GLN A 209 -2.13 3.49 4.69
CA GLN A 209 -3.48 2.94 4.88
C GLN A 209 -3.49 1.45 5.25
N SER A 210 -4.66 0.98 5.72
CA SER A 210 -4.97 -0.43 6.04
C SER A 210 -4.71 -1.36 4.84
N PHE A 211 -5.15 -0.95 3.65
CA PHE A 211 -4.95 -1.70 2.41
C PHE A 211 -3.51 -1.66 1.86
N GLY A 212 -2.58 -0.97 2.55
CA GLY A 212 -1.15 -1.02 2.26
C GLY A 212 -0.59 -2.45 2.35
N GLU A 213 -1.22 -3.36 3.10
CA GLU A 213 -0.85 -4.77 3.13
C GLU A 213 -1.06 -5.48 1.78
N PHE A 214 -2.14 -5.12 1.07
CA PHE A 214 -2.48 -5.68 -0.24
C PHE A 214 -1.81 -4.96 -1.40
N THR A 215 -1.46 -3.69 -1.24
CA THR A 215 -0.92 -2.87 -2.33
C THR A 215 0.57 -2.61 -2.19
N GLY A 216 1.15 -2.92 -1.03
CA GLY A 216 2.53 -2.56 -0.68
C GLY A 216 3.56 -3.02 -1.69
N GLU A 217 3.55 -4.29 -2.08
CA GLU A 217 4.55 -4.80 -3.02
C GLU A 217 4.40 -4.20 -4.44
N PRO A 218 3.23 -4.21 -5.10
CA PRO A 218 3.07 -3.54 -6.39
C PRO A 218 3.38 -2.04 -6.32
N LEU A 219 2.95 -1.33 -5.28
CA LEU A 219 3.26 0.09 -5.12
C LEU A 219 4.76 0.33 -4.94
N PHE A 220 5.44 -0.53 -4.17
CA PHE A 220 6.89 -0.45 -4.00
C PHE A 220 7.63 -0.66 -5.32
N ARG A 221 7.26 -1.69 -6.08
CA ARG A 221 7.83 -1.94 -7.42
C ARG A 221 7.54 -0.79 -8.39
N SER A 222 6.38 -0.16 -8.25
CA SER A 222 6.01 1.01 -9.03
C SER A 222 6.88 2.23 -8.70
N LEU A 223 7.11 2.49 -7.42
CA LEU A 223 7.94 3.59 -6.91
C LEU A 223 9.42 3.41 -7.30
N THR A 224 9.90 2.17 -7.29
CA THR A 224 11.29 1.82 -7.61
C THR A 224 11.54 1.49 -9.09
N ALA A 225 10.54 1.67 -9.95
CA ALA A 225 10.67 1.41 -11.38
C ALA A 225 11.68 2.35 -12.05
N THR A 226 12.34 1.89 -13.11
CA THR A 226 13.27 2.71 -13.91
C THR A 226 12.59 3.50 -15.02
N HIS A 227 11.34 3.18 -15.35
CA HIS A 227 10.56 3.82 -16.41
C HIS A 227 9.10 4.00 -15.99
N PHE A 228 8.50 5.12 -16.37
CA PHE A 228 7.09 5.43 -16.07
C PHE A 228 6.12 4.34 -16.56
N SER A 229 6.38 3.72 -17.71
CA SER A 229 5.54 2.64 -18.25
C SER A 229 5.54 1.39 -17.37
N HIS A 230 6.69 1.03 -16.79
CA HIS A 230 6.77 -0.07 -15.82
C HIS A 230 6.08 0.33 -14.51
N SER A 231 6.31 1.56 -14.05
CA SER A 231 5.62 2.11 -12.87
C SER A 231 4.10 2.02 -13.01
N PHE A 232 3.57 2.38 -14.18
CA PHE A 232 2.15 2.26 -14.52
C PHE A 232 1.64 0.82 -14.44
N LEU A 233 2.36 -0.15 -15.03
CA LEU A 233 1.95 -1.56 -15.00
C LEU A 233 1.86 -2.10 -13.57
N GLU A 234 2.78 -1.69 -12.69
CA GLU A 234 2.74 -2.10 -11.29
C GLU A 234 1.54 -1.48 -10.53
N ILE A 235 1.19 -0.21 -10.78
CA ILE A 235 -0.03 0.39 -10.20
C ILE A 235 -1.28 -0.27 -10.77
N TYR A 236 -1.29 -0.59 -12.06
CA TYR A 236 -2.42 -1.27 -12.71
C TYR A 236 -2.72 -2.63 -12.07
N ARG A 237 -1.70 -3.37 -11.63
CA ARG A 237 -1.90 -4.63 -10.87
C ARG A 237 -2.66 -4.43 -9.56
N CYS A 238 -2.59 -3.25 -8.94
CA CYS A 238 -3.47 -2.95 -7.80
C CYS A 238 -4.94 -2.92 -8.24
N ILE A 239 -5.25 -2.39 -9.42
CA ILE A 239 -6.61 -2.41 -9.98
C ILE A 239 -7.05 -3.83 -10.33
N GLU A 240 -6.16 -4.62 -10.95
CA GLU A 240 -6.45 -6.02 -11.34
C GLU A 240 -6.90 -6.87 -10.15
N ARG A 241 -6.31 -6.64 -8.96
CA ARG A 241 -6.69 -7.34 -7.71
C ARG A 241 -8.14 -7.08 -7.28
N LEU A 242 -8.78 -6.02 -7.76
CA LEU A 242 -10.15 -5.66 -7.41
C LEU A 242 -11.19 -6.19 -8.42
N TYR A 243 -10.78 -6.78 -9.55
CA TYR A 243 -11.71 -7.14 -10.64
C TYR A 243 -12.83 -8.09 -10.24
N SER A 244 -12.58 -9.02 -9.32
CA SER A 244 -13.56 -10.02 -8.91
C SER A 244 -14.63 -9.44 -7.97
N ILE A 245 -14.28 -8.43 -7.16
CA ILE A 245 -15.11 -7.94 -6.05
C ILE A 245 -16.51 -7.50 -6.54
N PRO A 246 -16.67 -6.64 -7.56
CA PRO A 246 -18.00 -6.19 -7.97
C PRO A 246 -18.93 -7.33 -8.42
N PHE A 247 -18.39 -8.33 -9.11
CA PHE A 247 -19.17 -9.45 -9.64
C PHE A 247 -19.56 -10.43 -8.55
N ILE A 248 -18.66 -10.69 -7.60
CA ILE A 248 -18.93 -11.58 -6.48
C ILE A 248 -20.00 -10.98 -5.57
N LYS A 249 -19.94 -9.67 -5.29
CA LYS A 249 -20.97 -8.99 -4.49
C LYS A 249 -22.35 -9.13 -5.12
N GLU A 250 -22.47 -9.00 -6.45
CA GLU A 250 -23.73 -9.21 -7.15
C GLU A 250 -24.20 -10.67 -7.08
N LEU A 251 -23.28 -11.63 -7.26
CA LEU A 251 -23.63 -13.05 -7.23
C LEU A 251 -24.03 -13.53 -5.83
N LEU A 252 -23.37 -13.03 -4.77
CA LEU A 252 -23.73 -13.33 -3.38
C LEU A 252 -25.10 -12.75 -3.01
N LYS A 253 -25.44 -11.55 -3.51
CA LYS A 253 -26.79 -10.98 -3.35
C LYS A 253 -27.87 -11.86 -3.95
N VAL A 254 -27.64 -12.39 -5.16
CA VAL A 254 -28.61 -13.27 -5.85
C VAL A 254 -28.72 -14.63 -5.17
N THR A 255 -27.62 -15.16 -4.63
CA THR A 255 -27.60 -16.50 -4.02
C THR A 255 -27.99 -16.51 -2.54
N ASN A 256 -28.18 -15.34 -1.92
CA ASN A 256 -28.44 -15.16 -0.48
C ASN A 256 -27.45 -15.95 0.41
N SER A 257 -26.18 -15.98 -0.02
CA SER A 257 -25.13 -16.77 0.62
C SER A 257 -24.31 -15.91 1.57
N ASN A 258 -24.01 -16.44 2.76
CA ASN A 258 -23.16 -15.80 3.77
C ASN A 258 -21.66 -16.12 3.59
N ILE A 259 -21.24 -16.59 2.41
CA ILE A 259 -19.84 -16.89 2.12
C ILE A 259 -19.07 -15.58 1.91
N LYS A 260 -17.85 -15.48 2.43
CA LYS A 260 -16.96 -14.32 2.21
C LYS A 260 -16.61 -14.16 0.72
N ASN A 261 -16.47 -12.92 0.26
CA ASN A 261 -16.16 -12.59 -1.14
C ASN A 261 -14.92 -13.35 -1.67
N SER A 262 -13.80 -13.30 -0.94
CA SER A 262 -12.54 -13.95 -1.35
C SER A 262 -12.65 -15.47 -1.48
N GLN A 263 -13.27 -16.13 -0.49
CA GLN A 263 -13.45 -17.58 -0.50
C GLN A 263 -14.30 -18.01 -1.70
N PHE A 264 -15.35 -17.24 -1.99
CA PHE A 264 -16.19 -17.49 -3.14
C PHE A 264 -15.43 -17.24 -4.47
N ALA A 265 -14.60 -16.19 -4.54
CA ALA A 265 -13.73 -15.92 -5.69
C ALA A 265 -12.81 -17.10 -6.01
N VAL A 266 -12.10 -17.57 -4.98
CA VAL A 266 -11.13 -18.65 -5.08
C VAL A 266 -11.82 -19.95 -5.50
N GLU A 267 -13.00 -20.23 -4.95
CA GLU A 267 -13.73 -21.45 -5.31
C GLU A 267 -14.30 -21.37 -6.73
N LEU A 268 -14.81 -20.21 -7.17
CA LEU A 268 -15.24 -20.01 -8.57
C LEU A 268 -14.08 -20.19 -9.54
N GLU A 269 -12.92 -19.63 -9.24
CA GLU A 269 -11.72 -19.79 -10.07
C GLU A 269 -11.26 -21.25 -10.09
N LYS A 270 -11.20 -21.90 -8.93
CA LYS A 270 -10.75 -23.30 -8.81
C LYS A 270 -11.68 -24.29 -9.51
N GLN A 271 -13.00 -24.11 -9.36
CA GLN A 271 -13.98 -25.05 -9.88
C GLN A 271 -14.38 -24.77 -11.33
N LEU A 272 -14.45 -23.49 -11.72
CA LEU A 272 -14.97 -23.09 -13.03
C LEU A 272 -13.92 -22.42 -13.92
N SER A 273 -12.69 -22.18 -13.42
CA SER A 273 -11.69 -21.34 -14.10
C SER A 273 -12.24 -19.97 -14.50
N TRP A 274 -13.24 -19.50 -13.75
CA TRP A 274 -13.93 -18.26 -14.08
C TRP A 274 -13.06 -17.06 -13.67
N ARG A 275 -12.90 -16.12 -14.61
CA ARG A 275 -12.27 -14.82 -14.38
C ARG A 275 -13.06 -13.73 -15.11
N PRO A 276 -13.26 -12.55 -14.50
CA PRO A 276 -13.84 -11.40 -15.20
C PRO A 276 -13.02 -11.04 -16.44
N LYS A 277 -13.70 -10.61 -17.52
CA LYS A 277 -13.02 -9.98 -18.65
C LYS A 277 -12.42 -8.64 -18.16
N GLU A 278 -11.10 -8.49 -18.29
CA GLU A 278 -10.31 -7.37 -17.75
C GLU A 278 -10.90 -5.98 -18.08
N GLU A 279 -11.16 -5.72 -19.37
CA GLU A 279 -11.77 -4.46 -19.82
C GLU A 279 -13.14 -4.20 -19.15
N ASP A 280 -14.00 -5.21 -19.09
CA ASP A 280 -15.35 -5.08 -18.55
C ASP A 280 -15.33 -4.87 -17.02
N ALA A 281 -14.40 -5.56 -16.33
CA ALA A 281 -14.18 -5.40 -14.91
C ALA A 281 -13.65 -4.02 -14.55
N LEU A 282 -12.69 -3.50 -15.32
CA LEU A 282 -12.15 -2.15 -15.16
C LEU A 282 -13.24 -1.09 -15.35
N ILE A 283 -14.04 -1.20 -16.42
CA ILE A 283 -15.16 -0.28 -16.66
C ILE A 283 -16.16 -0.33 -15.50
N LYS A 284 -16.44 -1.53 -14.98
CA LYS A 284 -17.35 -1.71 -13.84
C LYS A 284 -16.81 -1.07 -12.57
N LEU A 285 -15.53 -1.26 -12.25
CA LEU A 285 -14.87 -0.60 -11.12
C LEU A 285 -14.95 0.93 -11.24
N ILE A 286 -14.61 1.47 -12.41
CA ILE A 286 -14.64 2.92 -12.66
C ILE A 286 -16.07 3.47 -12.55
N ARG A 287 -17.08 2.73 -13.03
CA ARG A 287 -18.49 3.14 -12.91
C ARG A 287 -18.95 3.25 -11.46
N MET A 288 -18.39 2.44 -10.56
CA MET A 288 -18.73 2.49 -9.13
C MET A 288 -18.10 3.69 -8.41
N LEU A 289 -17.15 4.39 -9.04
CA LEU A 289 -16.58 5.61 -8.49
C LEU A 289 -17.46 6.82 -8.78
N ASP A 290 -17.60 7.68 -7.79
CA ASP A 290 -18.42 8.89 -7.85
C ASP A 290 -17.56 10.16 -8.07
N ASP A 291 -16.41 10.03 -8.74
CA ASP A 291 -15.47 11.12 -8.99
C ASP A 291 -15.35 11.48 -10.47
N THR A 292 -16.28 12.34 -10.92
CA THR A 292 -16.30 12.82 -12.30
C THR A 292 -15.08 13.67 -12.63
N GLU A 293 -14.52 14.39 -11.67
CA GLU A 293 -13.38 15.28 -11.92
C GLU A 293 -12.13 14.46 -12.25
N LEU A 294 -11.85 13.43 -11.45
CA LEU A 294 -10.77 12.47 -11.72
C LEU A 294 -10.92 11.84 -13.11
N LEU A 295 -12.12 11.39 -13.49
CA LEU A 295 -12.34 10.76 -14.79
C LEU A 295 -12.15 11.73 -15.96
N LEU A 296 -12.54 12.99 -15.81
CA LEU A 296 -12.29 14.01 -16.83
C LEU A 296 -10.80 14.33 -16.97
N ASN A 297 -10.07 14.38 -15.85
CA ASN A 297 -8.62 14.59 -15.88
C ASN A 297 -7.92 13.38 -16.53
N LEU A 298 -8.33 12.15 -16.22
CA LEU A 298 -7.83 10.95 -16.88
C LEU A 298 -8.14 10.96 -18.38
N LYS A 299 -9.36 11.31 -18.78
CA LYS A 299 -9.75 11.44 -20.19
C LYS A 299 -8.78 12.36 -20.95
N LYS A 300 -8.48 13.51 -20.37
CA LYS A 300 -7.56 14.51 -20.91
C LYS A 300 -6.14 13.98 -21.04
N GLU A 301 -5.56 13.48 -19.95
CA GLU A 301 -4.15 13.04 -19.95
C GLU A 301 -3.92 11.74 -20.75
N LEU A 302 -4.96 10.92 -20.95
CA LEU A 302 -4.93 9.74 -21.84
C LEU A 302 -5.17 10.09 -23.32
N GLY A 303 -5.31 11.38 -23.67
CA GLY A 303 -5.46 11.83 -25.05
C GLY A 303 -6.77 11.37 -25.71
N ILE A 304 -7.79 11.06 -24.92
CA ILE A 304 -9.11 10.68 -25.45
C ILE A 304 -9.72 11.93 -26.07
N ALA A 305 -9.82 11.95 -27.40
CA ALA A 305 -10.30 13.11 -28.16
C ALA A 305 -11.54 13.74 -27.52
N ASP A 306 -11.47 15.04 -27.25
CA ASP A 306 -12.58 15.81 -26.73
C ASP A 306 -13.67 15.87 -27.80
N THR A 307 -14.70 15.05 -27.62
CA THR A 307 -15.98 15.29 -28.27
C THR A 307 -16.71 16.50 -27.68
N ALA A 308 -16.32 17.04 -26.52
CA ALA A 308 -17.21 17.98 -25.85
C ALA A 308 -16.63 18.83 -24.70
N SER A 309 -16.64 20.14 -24.89
CA SER A 309 -16.89 21.11 -23.81
C SER A 309 -18.34 21.04 -23.30
N GLU A 310 -19.26 20.45 -24.09
CA GLU A 310 -20.67 20.24 -23.75
C GLU A 310 -20.91 19.06 -22.78
N GLU A 311 -20.16 17.93 -22.88
CA GLU A 311 -20.37 16.73 -22.04
C GLU A 311 -20.07 17.01 -20.56
N LYS A 312 -19.08 17.86 -20.24
CA LYS A 312 -18.71 18.17 -18.85
C LYS A 312 -19.83 18.90 -18.11
N LEU A 313 -20.40 19.94 -18.73
CA LEU A 313 -21.49 20.73 -18.15
C LEU A 313 -22.79 19.91 -18.07
N GLU A 314 -23.00 19.01 -19.03
CA GLU A 314 -24.24 18.25 -19.15
C GLU A 314 -24.24 16.99 -18.27
N TYR A 315 -23.10 16.30 -18.11
CA TYR A 315 -22.95 15.19 -17.16
C TYR A 315 -23.19 15.67 -15.71
N GLN A 316 -22.61 16.81 -15.33
CA GLN A 316 -22.83 17.40 -14.00
C GLN A 316 -24.32 17.74 -13.77
N LYS A 317 -25.03 18.23 -14.79
CA LYS A 317 -26.48 18.49 -14.71
C LYS A 317 -27.28 17.20 -14.52
N ILE A 318 -27.02 16.17 -15.32
CA ILE A 318 -27.72 14.89 -15.24
C ILE A 318 -27.49 14.23 -13.88
N ARG A 319 -26.23 14.20 -13.41
CA ARG A 319 -25.88 13.63 -12.10
C ARG A 319 -26.57 14.35 -10.95
N ASN A 320 -26.60 15.68 -10.96
CA ASN A 320 -27.32 16.47 -9.94
C ASN A 320 -28.82 16.16 -9.94
N ILE A 321 -29.44 15.98 -11.12
CA ILE A 321 -30.84 15.58 -11.24
C ILE A 321 -31.04 14.18 -10.64
N ILE A 322 -30.18 13.21 -10.96
CA ILE A 322 -30.27 11.85 -10.42
C ILE A 322 -30.16 11.85 -8.89
N HIS A 323 -29.15 12.50 -8.32
CA HIS A 323 -29.00 12.56 -6.85
C HIS A 323 -30.16 13.30 -6.18
N SER A 324 -30.63 14.42 -6.73
CA SER A 324 -31.78 15.14 -6.17
C SER A 324 -33.06 14.29 -6.20
N THR A 325 -33.21 13.45 -7.24
CA THR A 325 -34.39 12.61 -7.40
C THR A 325 -34.32 11.34 -6.55
N LEU A 326 -33.16 10.69 -6.46
CA LEU A 326 -32.94 9.56 -5.56
C LEU A 326 -33.06 9.98 -4.09
N GLY A 327 -32.53 11.13 -3.71
CA GLY A 327 -32.73 11.68 -2.36
C GLY A 327 -34.20 12.00 -2.06
N SER A 328 -34.97 12.38 -3.08
CA SER A 328 -36.43 12.57 -2.96
C SER A 328 -37.18 11.24 -2.88
N ALA A 329 -36.69 10.21 -3.57
CA ALA A 329 -37.26 8.86 -3.55
C ALA A 329 -37.03 8.16 -2.19
N ASP A 330 -35.87 8.35 -1.56
CA ASP A 330 -35.61 7.88 -0.18
C ASP A 330 -36.56 8.54 0.84
N LEU A 331 -36.82 9.84 0.68
CA LEU A 331 -37.79 10.56 1.52
C LEU A 331 -39.22 10.09 1.29
N LEU A 332 -39.59 9.76 0.04
CA LEU A 332 -40.88 9.16 -0.30
C LEU A 332 -41.02 7.74 0.24
N GLY A 333 -39.96 6.92 0.17
CA GLY A 333 -39.90 5.58 0.76
C GLY A 333 -40.10 5.63 2.27
N GLN A 334 -39.39 6.52 2.97
CA GLN A 334 -39.56 6.72 4.41
C GLN A 334 -40.95 7.26 4.79
N SER A 335 -41.60 8.04 3.92
CA SER A 335 -42.95 8.53 4.14
C SER A 335 -44.00 7.44 3.90
N LEU A 336 -43.80 6.59 2.88
CA LEU A 336 -44.63 5.42 2.59
C LEU A 336 -44.50 4.36 3.68
N GLU A 337 -43.30 4.08 4.18
CA GLU A 337 -43.10 3.17 5.32
C GLU A 337 -43.80 3.68 6.58
N LYS A 338 -43.81 5.00 6.83
CA LYS A 338 -44.56 5.61 7.95
C LYS A 338 -46.08 5.54 7.76
N GLU A 339 -46.56 5.67 6.53
CA GLU A 339 -48.00 5.60 6.20
C GLU A 339 -48.50 4.15 6.20
N GLN A 340 -47.67 3.19 5.75
CA GLN A 340 -47.91 1.76 5.85
C GLN A 340 -47.87 1.28 7.30
N ALA A 341 -46.90 1.73 8.11
CA ALA A 341 -46.89 1.46 9.56
C ALA A 341 -48.14 1.99 10.28
N ALA A 342 -48.82 3.00 9.72
CA ALA A 342 -50.10 3.50 10.22
C ALA A 342 -51.33 2.72 9.69
N THR A 343 -51.17 1.91 8.64
CA THR A 343 -52.25 1.21 7.92
C THR A 343 -52.23 -0.32 8.11
N VAL A 344 -51.23 -0.89 8.80
CA VAL A 344 -51.17 -2.33 9.17
C VAL A 344 -52.16 -2.66 10.28
N HIS A 345 -53.44 -2.64 9.93
CA HIS A 345 -54.47 -3.49 10.51
C HIS A 345 -55.41 -3.89 9.37
N ILE A 346 -55.36 -5.18 9.01
CA ILE A 346 -56.20 -5.92 8.04
C ILE A 346 -55.65 -5.92 6.60
N ARG A 347 -54.84 -6.94 6.23
CA ARG A 347 -54.95 -7.73 4.98
C ARG A 347 -53.84 -8.78 4.78
N ASP A 348 -54.15 -9.76 3.94
CA ASP A 348 -53.42 -11.01 3.63
C ASP A 348 -52.07 -10.82 2.92
N GLU A 349 -51.06 -11.58 3.38
CA GLU A 349 -49.62 -11.45 3.08
C GLU A 349 -49.18 -11.91 1.67
N ASP A 350 -50.01 -12.66 0.92
CA ASP A 350 -49.54 -13.34 -0.30
C ASP A 350 -49.64 -12.51 -1.61
N SER A 351 -50.08 -11.24 -1.57
CA SER A 351 -50.25 -10.40 -2.78
C SER A 351 -49.43 -9.11 -2.83
N GLU A 352 -48.75 -8.73 -1.74
CA GLU A 352 -48.03 -7.45 -1.64
C GLU A 352 -46.70 -7.42 -2.40
N ASP A 353 -45.93 -8.51 -2.41
CA ASP A 353 -44.62 -8.57 -3.07
C ASP A 353 -44.69 -8.32 -4.59
N SER A 354 -45.77 -8.78 -5.23
CA SER A 354 -45.97 -8.57 -6.67
C SER A 354 -46.36 -7.12 -6.99
N ALA A 355 -47.09 -6.45 -6.10
CA ALA A 355 -47.54 -5.07 -6.32
C ALA A 355 -46.42 -4.07 -6.05
N GLN A 356 -45.56 -4.36 -5.07
CA GLN A 356 -44.41 -3.52 -4.72
C GLN A 356 -43.35 -3.54 -5.83
N GLY A 357 -43.07 -4.70 -6.42
CA GLY A 357 -42.18 -4.80 -7.58
C GLY A 357 -42.70 -4.02 -8.79
N GLN A 358 -43.99 -4.13 -9.10
CA GLN A 358 -44.61 -3.39 -10.22
C GLN A 358 -44.60 -1.86 -10.00
N LEU A 359 -44.73 -1.40 -8.76
CA LEU A 359 -44.69 0.03 -8.44
C LEU A 359 -43.27 0.59 -8.58
N ILE A 360 -42.26 -0.15 -8.17
CA ILE A 360 -40.84 0.23 -8.31
C ILE A 360 -40.46 0.30 -9.79
N ASP A 361 -40.86 -0.70 -10.58
CA ASP A 361 -40.60 -0.71 -12.03
C ASP A 361 -41.31 0.46 -12.74
N ALA A 362 -42.57 0.73 -12.39
CA ALA A 362 -43.32 1.86 -12.94
C ALA A 362 -42.71 3.23 -12.56
N LEU A 363 -42.18 3.36 -11.33
CA LEU A 363 -41.46 4.56 -10.88
C LEU A 363 -40.14 4.74 -11.64
N ALA A 364 -39.38 3.65 -11.85
CA ALA A 364 -38.15 3.68 -12.62
C ALA A 364 -38.40 4.09 -14.09
N ASP A 365 -39.44 3.55 -14.70
CA ASP A 365 -39.85 3.90 -16.06
C ASP A 365 -40.30 5.37 -16.16
N THR A 366 -41.13 5.83 -15.21
CA THR A 366 -41.61 7.22 -15.18
C THR A 366 -40.48 8.21 -14.94
N LEU A 367 -39.51 7.87 -14.10
CA LEU A 367 -38.33 8.68 -13.85
C LEU A 367 -37.44 8.75 -15.09
N THR A 368 -37.23 7.62 -15.76
CA THR A 368 -36.47 7.54 -17.01
C THR A 368 -37.12 8.39 -18.11
N GLU A 369 -38.45 8.33 -18.23
CA GLU A 369 -39.22 9.13 -19.20
C GLU A 369 -39.18 10.63 -18.85
N SER A 370 -39.24 10.98 -17.57
CA SER A 370 -39.14 12.37 -17.09
C SER A 370 -37.77 12.98 -17.37
N ILE A 371 -36.69 12.22 -17.14
CA ILE A 371 -35.32 12.64 -17.47
C ILE A 371 -35.16 12.83 -18.99
N ARG A 372 -35.72 11.90 -19.79
CA ARG A 372 -35.72 11.96 -21.26
C ARG A 372 -36.45 13.20 -21.80
N ASN A 373 -37.53 13.61 -21.14
CA ASN A 373 -38.35 14.77 -21.54
C ASN A 373 -37.78 16.13 -21.09
N ILE A 374 -37.04 16.19 -19.98
CA ILE A 374 -36.42 17.44 -19.48
C ILE A 374 -35.23 17.86 -20.34
N ILE A 375 -34.57 16.93 -21.03
CA ILE A 375 -33.37 17.19 -21.85
C ILE A 375 -33.59 16.67 -23.28
N PRO A 376 -34.19 17.50 -24.18
CA PRO A 376 -34.35 17.14 -25.60
C PRO A 376 -32.98 17.01 -26.26
N GLY A 377 -32.55 15.78 -26.56
CA GLY A 377 -31.21 15.46 -27.11
C GLY A 377 -30.41 14.45 -26.27
N SER A 378 -30.88 14.10 -25.07
CA SER A 378 -30.24 13.16 -24.14
C SER A 378 -30.08 11.72 -24.65
N SER A 379 -30.72 11.33 -25.76
CA SER A 379 -30.59 9.99 -26.34
C SER A 379 -29.19 9.64 -26.86
N LYS A 380 -28.28 10.62 -26.95
CA LYS A 380 -26.85 10.40 -27.27
C LYS A 380 -25.94 10.33 -26.04
N LEU A 381 -26.43 10.67 -24.86
CA LEU A 381 -25.61 10.81 -23.66
C LEU A 381 -25.85 9.61 -22.76
N ASN A 382 -25.07 8.56 -23.01
CA ASN A 382 -25.00 7.44 -22.10
C ASN A 382 -24.13 7.87 -20.90
N PRO A 383 -24.63 7.94 -19.65
CA PRO A 383 -23.81 8.23 -18.47
C PRO A 383 -22.68 7.18 -18.29
N ASP A 384 -22.80 6.00 -18.92
CA ASP A 384 -21.73 5.02 -19.00
C ASP A 384 -20.61 5.39 -19.98
N SER A 385 -20.77 6.43 -20.81
CA SER A 385 -19.82 6.77 -21.86
C SER A 385 -18.46 7.17 -21.30
N LEU A 386 -18.42 7.97 -20.22
CA LEU A 386 -17.16 8.43 -19.63
C LEU A 386 -16.41 7.31 -18.89
N PRO A 387 -17.00 6.57 -17.93
CA PRO A 387 -16.36 5.39 -17.33
C PRO A 387 -15.89 4.37 -18.37
N ARG A 388 -16.71 4.11 -19.39
CA ARG A 388 -16.36 3.20 -20.48
C ARG A 388 -15.18 3.71 -21.30
N ALA A 389 -15.17 4.99 -21.68
CA ALA A 389 -14.10 5.58 -22.47
C ALA A 389 -12.78 5.56 -21.70
N VAL A 390 -12.78 5.99 -20.44
CA VAL A 390 -11.59 5.99 -19.57
C VAL A 390 -11.11 4.57 -19.31
N GLY A 391 -12.00 3.65 -18.91
CA GLY A 391 -11.62 2.25 -18.66
C GLY A 391 -11.02 1.58 -19.90
N LYS A 392 -11.62 1.80 -21.06
CA LYS A 392 -11.08 1.31 -22.33
C LYS A 392 -9.70 1.90 -22.65
N ALA A 393 -9.52 3.20 -22.45
CA ALA A 393 -8.23 3.86 -22.71
C ALA A 393 -7.12 3.36 -21.78
N ILE A 394 -7.40 3.18 -20.48
CA ILE A 394 -6.44 2.61 -19.52
C ILE A 394 -6.09 1.17 -19.91
N TYR A 395 -7.07 0.34 -20.26
CA TYR A 395 -6.84 -1.03 -20.73
C TYR A 395 -6.00 -1.07 -22.02
N GLN A 396 -6.29 -0.19 -22.98
CA GLN A 396 -5.51 -0.06 -24.22
C GLN A 396 -4.07 0.39 -23.93
N LEU A 397 -3.89 1.37 -23.04
CA LEU A 397 -2.56 1.82 -22.62
C LEU A 397 -1.77 0.66 -22.01
N ARG A 398 -2.37 -0.09 -21.07
CA ARG A 398 -1.76 -1.28 -20.47
C ARG A 398 -1.33 -2.30 -21.52
N ASN A 399 -2.21 -2.64 -22.45
CA ASN A 399 -1.90 -3.58 -23.53
C ASN A 399 -0.81 -3.07 -24.47
N SER A 400 -0.78 -1.76 -24.75
CA SER A 400 0.26 -1.16 -25.60
C SER A 400 1.65 -1.27 -24.97
N ILE A 401 1.75 -1.16 -23.65
CA ILE A 401 3.01 -1.34 -22.91
C ILE A 401 3.39 -2.82 -22.87
N ALA A 402 2.45 -3.70 -22.52
CA ALA A 402 2.70 -5.13 -22.37
C ALA A 402 3.04 -5.83 -23.70
N HIS A 403 2.49 -5.35 -24.81
CA HIS A 403 2.70 -5.90 -26.15
C HIS A 403 3.52 -4.99 -27.06
N TRP A 404 4.29 -4.06 -26.50
CA TRP A 404 5.10 -3.15 -27.29
C TRP A 404 6.02 -3.92 -28.25
N ARG A 405 5.92 -3.61 -29.54
CA ARG A 405 6.77 -4.19 -30.60
C ARG A 405 7.64 -3.07 -31.18
N PRO A 406 8.97 -3.28 -31.32
CA PRO A 406 9.87 -2.29 -31.92
C PRO A 406 9.53 -1.90 -33.38
N SER A 407 8.70 -2.68 -34.06
CA SER A 407 8.43 -2.55 -35.50
C SER A 407 7.00 -2.05 -35.77
N GLY A 408 6.84 -0.72 -35.83
CA GLY A 408 5.74 -0.09 -36.58
C GLY A 408 4.41 0.14 -35.87
N ASP A 409 4.32 -0.10 -34.55
CA ASP A 409 3.09 0.22 -33.82
C ASP A 409 3.13 1.67 -33.32
N SER A 410 2.23 2.51 -33.84
CA SER A 410 2.12 3.93 -33.49
C SER A 410 1.23 4.14 -32.25
N SER A 411 1.20 3.18 -31.32
CA SER A 411 0.42 3.31 -30.10
C SER A 411 0.86 4.57 -29.37
N GLN A 412 -0.03 5.56 -29.29
CA GLN A 412 0.26 6.82 -28.62
C GLN A 412 0.50 6.54 -27.14
N GLN A 413 1.75 6.70 -26.71
CA GLN A 413 2.05 6.78 -25.29
C GLN A 413 1.62 8.16 -24.77
N PRO A 414 1.26 8.28 -23.49
CA PRO A 414 0.99 9.57 -22.89
C PRO A 414 2.20 10.49 -23.01
N ASP A 415 1.98 11.74 -23.42
CA ASP A 415 3.01 12.76 -23.43
C ASP A 415 3.43 13.16 -22.00
N ASN A 416 2.49 13.05 -21.05
CA ASN A 416 2.68 13.41 -19.65
C ASN A 416 2.48 12.20 -18.72
N TRP A 417 3.48 11.34 -18.67
CA TRP A 417 3.46 10.14 -17.83
C TRP A 417 3.29 10.42 -16.34
N GLU A 418 3.87 11.51 -15.83
CA GLU A 418 3.77 11.86 -14.42
C GLU A 418 2.31 12.12 -14.03
N ALA A 419 1.59 12.95 -14.80
CA ALA A 419 0.19 13.23 -14.54
C ALA A 419 -0.69 11.98 -14.68
N VAL A 420 -0.40 11.11 -15.65
CA VAL A 420 -1.11 9.82 -15.77
C VAL A 420 -0.87 8.96 -14.54
N LEU A 421 0.37 8.80 -14.06
CA LEU A 421 0.65 8.03 -12.85
C LEU A 421 -0.02 8.62 -11.61
N PHE A 422 0.01 9.94 -11.45
CA PHE A 422 -0.67 10.62 -10.36
C PHE A 422 -2.17 10.29 -10.34
N LEU A 423 -2.85 10.47 -11.47
CA LEU A 423 -4.29 10.22 -11.59
C LEU A 423 -4.64 8.73 -11.46
N ILE A 424 -3.79 7.82 -11.95
CA ILE A 424 -3.99 6.38 -11.79
C ILE A 424 -3.76 5.95 -10.33
N ASN A 425 -2.80 6.53 -9.63
CA ASN A 425 -2.66 6.34 -8.18
C ASN A 425 -3.88 6.87 -7.42
N GLN A 426 -4.45 8.02 -7.83
CA GLN A 426 -5.69 8.53 -7.22
C GLN A 426 -6.85 7.57 -7.44
N LEU A 427 -6.98 7.04 -8.66
CA LEU A 427 -7.96 6.04 -9.01
C LEU A 427 -7.83 4.80 -8.11
N VAL A 428 -6.62 4.26 -7.95
CA VAL A 428 -6.37 3.12 -7.06
C VAL A 428 -6.73 3.47 -5.62
N PHE A 429 -6.28 4.61 -5.10
CA PHE A 429 -6.59 5.04 -3.74
C PHE A 429 -8.10 5.10 -3.49
N GLN A 430 -8.88 5.67 -4.42
CA GLN A 430 -10.33 5.74 -4.31
C GLN A 430 -11.02 4.38 -4.39
N LEU A 431 -10.58 3.51 -5.30
CA LEU A 431 -11.12 2.15 -5.41
C LEU A 431 -10.87 1.35 -4.14
N TYR A 432 -9.66 1.39 -3.60
CA TYR A 432 -9.34 0.68 -2.36
C TYR A 432 -10.09 1.23 -1.15
N LYS A 433 -10.34 2.54 -1.11
CA LYS A 433 -11.22 3.14 -0.11
C LYS A 433 -12.68 2.69 -0.27
N LEU A 434 -13.17 2.59 -1.50
CA LEU A 434 -14.53 2.14 -1.79
C LEU A 434 -14.76 0.69 -1.35
N PHE A 435 -13.74 -0.16 -1.48
CA PHE A 435 -13.80 -1.58 -1.11
C PHE A 435 -13.10 -1.89 0.22
N GLU A 436 -12.85 -0.89 1.08
CA GLU A 436 -12.06 -1.07 2.31
C GLU A 436 -12.67 -2.13 3.24
N GLU A 437 -13.99 -2.13 3.41
CA GLU A 437 -14.70 -3.14 4.23
C GLU A 437 -14.59 -4.54 3.62
N ASP A 438 -14.76 -4.65 2.30
CA ASP A 438 -14.64 -5.94 1.60
C ASP A 438 -13.23 -6.51 1.77
N ILE A 439 -12.21 -5.66 1.70
CA ILE A 439 -10.80 -6.01 1.83
C ILE A 439 -10.43 -6.35 3.29
N ALA A 440 -10.91 -5.57 4.27
CA ALA A 440 -10.67 -5.83 5.69
C ALA A 440 -11.32 -7.15 6.15
N ALA A 441 -12.47 -7.50 5.58
CA ALA A 441 -13.11 -8.79 5.82
C ALA A 441 -12.25 -9.98 5.34
N GLU A 442 -11.34 -9.78 4.39
CA GLU A 442 -10.40 -10.80 3.92
C GLU A 442 -9.24 -11.01 4.90
N LEU A 443 -8.68 -9.94 5.49
CA LEU A 443 -7.55 -10.01 6.44
C LEU A 443 -7.89 -10.70 7.77
N SER A 444 -9.16 -10.67 8.16
CA SER A 444 -9.63 -11.24 9.43
C SER A 444 -9.95 -12.74 9.37
N SER A 445 -9.81 -13.38 8.19
CA SER A 445 -9.94 -14.84 8.00
C SER A 445 -8.58 -15.50 7.88
#